data_AF-A0A2V7PZU6-F1
#
_entry.id   AF-A0A2V7PZU6-F1
#
_cell.length_a   1.000
_cell.length_b   1.000
_cell.length_c   1.000
_cell.angle_alpha   90.00
_cell.angle_beta   90.00
_cell.angle_gamma   90.00
#
_symmetry.space_group_name_H-M   'P 1'
#
loop_
_entity.id
_entity.type
_entity.pdbx_description
1 polymer ?
#
loop_
_entity_poly.entity_id
_entity_poly.type
_entity_poly.pdbx_seq_one_letter_code
_entity_poly.pdbx_strand_id
1 'polypeptide(L)'
;MQHAPFPPLPCFPCPHDSACCAYGTTLSDDEAEAILAEHGERGIYRTRWGEWRTRVVRGRCAFLVNNACSIYDRPYYPAVCRGFPWVDAETGGPYEFDRTICPEFLRQPELVQIHPFRTATPDAP
;
A
#
# COMPACT_ATOMS: atom_id res chain seq x y z
N MET A 1 14.05 -15.09 -5.53
CA MET A 1 14.62 -13.78 -5.14
C MET A 1 14.02 -13.43 -3.78
N GLN A 2 14.84 -13.11 -2.78
CA GLN A 2 14.34 -12.74 -1.46
C GLN A 2 13.90 -11.28 -1.53
N HIS A 3 12.62 -11.00 -1.30
CA HIS A 3 12.09 -9.64 -1.26
C HIS A 3 12.49 -9.04 0.09
N ALA A 4 13.25 -7.94 0.07
CA ALA A 4 13.61 -7.25 1.32
C ALA A 4 12.33 -6.69 1.98
N PRO A 5 12.19 -6.77 3.31
CA PRO A 5 11.05 -6.17 4.00
C PRO A 5 11.03 -4.67 3.70
N PHE A 6 9.86 -4.15 3.30
CA PHE A 6 9.68 -2.71 3.10
C PHE A 6 9.96 -1.97 4.42
N PRO A 7 10.47 -0.73 4.36
CA PRO A 7 10.61 0.08 5.56
C PRO A 7 9.22 0.28 6.19
N PRO A 8 9.10 0.24 7.54
CA PRO A 8 7.84 0.50 8.19
C PRO A 8 7.35 1.92 7.83
N LEU A 9 6.20 1.99 7.19
CA LEU A 9 5.53 3.24 6.84
C LEU A 9 4.83 3.83 8.09
N PRO A 10 4.60 5.14 8.20
CA PRO A 10 3.80 5.77 9.25
C PRO A 10 2.41 5.15 9.36
N CYS A 11 1.91 4.58 8.27
CA CYS A 11 0.64 3.85 8.23
C CYS A 11 0.83 2.32 8.32
N PHE A 12 1.98 1.83 8.77
CA PHE A 12 2.29 0.41 8.96
C PHE A 12 2.81 0.15 10.39
N PRO A 13 2.26 -0.84 11.13
CA PRO A 13 1.17 -1.74 10.75
C PRO A 13 -0.17 -1.00 10.73
N CYS A 14 -0.95 -1.17 9.64
CA CYS A 14 -2.17 -0.42 9.32
C CYS A 14 -2.99 0.03 10.53
N PRO A 15 -2.74 1.23 11.04
CA PRO A 15 -3.56 1.77 12.11
C PRO A 15 -4.53 2.76 11.45
N HIS A 16 -5.81 2.70 11.84
CA HIS A 16 -6.75 3.82 11.61
C HIS A 16 -7.25 4.07 10.17
N ASP A 17 -7.97 3.13 9.57
CA ASP A 17 -8.76 3.40 8.34
C ASP A 17 -7.97 3.94 7.14
N SER A 18 -6.64 3.72 7.09
CA SER A 18 -5.85 4.06 5.93
C SER A 18 -6.51 3.50 4.66
N ALA A 19 -6.48 4.27 3.57
CA ALA A 19 -7.32 3.99 2.42
C ALA A 19 -7.14 2.56 1.89
N CYS A 20 -5.90 2.07 1.88
CA CYS A 20 -5.57 0.70 1.48
C CYS A 20 -6.15 -0.38 2.41
N CYS A 21 -6.29 -0.12 3.70
CA CYS A 21 -6.81 -1.08 4.68
C CYS A 21 -8.33 -0.98 4.90
N ALA A 22 -8.92 0.19 4.68
CA ALA A 22 -10.37 0.38 4.72
C ALA A 22 -11.04 0.00 3.38
N TYR A 23 -10.51 0.50 2.26
CA TYR A 23 -11.18 0.46 0.95
C TYR A 23 -10.49 -0.46 -0.06
N GLY A 24 -9.42 -1.14 0.36
CA GLY A 24 -8.58 -1.89 -0.54
C GLY A 24 -7.85 -0.96 -1.52
N THR A 25 -7.23 -1.55 -2.53
CA THR A 25 -6.45 -0.81 -3.52
C THR A 25 -6.58 -1.41 -4.91
N THR A 26 -6.27 -0.61 -5.94
CA THR A 26 -6.01 -1.08 -7.29
C THR A 26 -4.74 -1.94 -7.34
N LEU A 27 -4.73 -2.87 -8.28
CA LEU A 27 -3.65 -3.81 -8.55
C LEU A 27 -3.28 -3.75 -10.02
N SER A 28 -2.00 -3.92 -10.32
CA SER A 28 -1.55 -4.30 -11.67
C SER A 28 -1.97 -5.74 -12.01
N ASP A 29 -1.91 -6.10 -13.30
CA ASP A 29 -2.20 -7.46 -13.74
C ASP A 29 -1.25 -8.49 -13.09
N ASP A 30 0.04 -8.19 -12.99
CA ASP A 30 1.04 -9.06 -12.35
C ASP A 30 0.76 -9.26 -10.85
N GLU A 31 0.39 -8.19 -10.13
CA GLU A 31 0.01 -8.29 -8.72
C GLU A 31 -1.28 -9.10 -8.55
N ALA A 32 -2.27 -8.90 -9.43
CA ALA A 32 -3.51 -9.64 -9.41
C ALA A 32 -3.31 -11.13 -9.71
N GLU A 33 -2.48 -11.48 -10.70
CA GLU A 33 -2.13 -12.86 -11.01
C GLU A 33 -1.45 -13.55 -9.83
N ALA A 34 -0.45 -12.90 -9.22
CA ALA A 34 0.26 -13.45 -8.08
C ALA A 34 -0.66 -13.63 -6.86
N ILE A 35 -1.52 -12.66 -6.57
CA ILE A 35 -2.48 -12.76 -5.47
C ILE A 35 -3.52 -13.86 -5.76
N LEU A 36 -3.99 -13.98 -7.00
CA LEU A 36 -4.93 -15.03 -7.38
C LEU A 36 -4.32 -16.41 -7.22
N ALA A 37 -3.05 -16.59 -7.61
CA ALA A 37 -2.33 -17.84 -7.49
C ALA A 37 -2.13 -18.27 -6.02
N GLU A 38 -1.83 -17.33 -5.12
CA GLU A 38 -1.55 -17.66 -3.71
C GLU A 38 -2.79 -17.64 -2.79
N HIS A 39 -3.76 -16.76 -3.04
CA HIS A 39 -4.89 -16.50 -2.14
C HIS A 39 -6.27 -16.77 -2.75
N GLY A 40 -6.33 -16.98 -4.08
CA GLY A 40 -7.56 -17.19 -4.82
C GLY A 40 -8.47 -15.95 -4.90
N GLU A 41 -9.67 -16.16 -5.45
CA GLU A 41 -10.65 -15.09 -5.73
C GLU A 41 -11.23 -14.40 -4.49
N ARG A 42 -10.93 -14.92 -3.30
CA ARG A 42 -11.33 -14.30 -2.03
C ARG A 42 -10.49 -13.06 -1.71
N GLY A 43 -9.29 -12.95 -2.27
CA GLY A 43 -8.39 -11.82 -2.03
C GLY A 43 -8.64 -10.63 -2.95
N ILE A 44 -9.20 -10.84 -4.14
CA ILE A 44 -9.31 -9.83 -5.20
C ILE A 44 -10.63 -9.93 -5.96
N TYR A 45 -10.90 -8.92 -6.79
CA TYR A 45 -11.98 -8.95 -7.77
C TYR A 45 -11.65 -8.01 -8.93
N ARG A 46 -12.28 -8.26 -10.08
CA ARG A 46 -12.23 -7.36 -11.23
C ARG A 46 -13.44 -6.44 -11.22
N THR A 47 -13.24 -5.14 -11.39
CA THR A 47 -14.33 -4.18 -11.51
C THR A 47 -15.04 -4.35 -12.86
N ARG A 48 -16.23 -3.77 -13.01
CA ARG A 48 -16.95 -3.76 -14.30
C ARG A 48 -16.20 -3.04 -15.43
N TRP A 49 -15.19 -2.24 -15.09
CA TRP A 49 -14.35 -1.50 -16.03
C TRP A 49 -13.04 -2.24 -16.35
N GLY A 50 -12.85 -3.44 -15.81
CA GLY A 50 -11.70 -4.28 -16.10
C GLY A 50 -10.50 -4.09 -15.19
N GLU A 51 -10.59 -3.26 -14.14
CA GLU A 51 -9.49 -3.02 -13.20
C GLU A 51 -9.46 -4.09 -12.10
N TRP A 52 -8.26 -4.52 -11.71
CA TRP A 52 -8.10 -5.40 -10.55
C TRP A 52 -8.04 -4.61 -9.26
N ARG A 53 -8.73 -5.13 -8.24
CA ARG A 53 -8.73 -4.54 -6.89
C ARG A 53 -8.65 -5.63 -5.83
N THR A 54 -8.00 -5.32 -4.71
CA THR A 54 -8.12 -6.14 -3.50
C THR A 54 -9.56 -6.12 -3.00
N ARG A 55 -10.07 -7.28 -2.59
CA ARG A 55 -11.44 -7.40 -2.10
C ARG A 55 -11.60 -6.68 -0.76
N VAL A 56 -12.77 -6.08 -0.56
CA VAL A 56 -13.19 -5.50 0.72
C VAL A 56 -14.27 -6.38 1.33
N VAL A 57 -14.06 -6.83 2.56
CA VAL A 57 -14.96 -7.70 3.33
C VAL A 57 -15.32 -6.97 4.62
N ARG A 58 -16.61 -6.74 4.85
CA ARG A 58 -17.12 -6.00 6.03
C ARG A 58 -16.46 -4.63 6.24
N GLY A 59 -16.22 -3.91 5.14
CA GLY A 59 -15.62 -2.57 5.16
C GLY A 59 -14.12 -2.54 5.46
N ARG A 60 -13.43 -3.68 5.30
CA ARG A 60 -11.97 -3.82 5.47
C ARG A 60 -11.35 -4.57 4.31
N CYS A 61 -10.12 -4.24 3.95
CA CYS A 61 -9.34 -5.01 2.98
C CYS A 61 -9.22 -6.48 3.42
N ALA A 62 -9.38 -7.41 2.47
CA ALA A 62 -9.33 -8.85 2.74
C ALA A 62 -7.98 -9.32 3.32
N PHE A 63 -6.91 -8.56 3.12
CA PHE A 63 -5.57 -8.84 3.64
C PHE A 63 -5.28 -8.17 4.98
N LEU A 64 -6.24 -7.48 5.60
CA LEU A 64 -6.07 -6.91 6.92
C LEU A 64 -6.25 -7.99 8.00
N VAL A 65 -5.16 -8.39 8.65
CA VAL A 65 -5.14 -9.39 9.73
C VAL A 65 -4.36 -8.83 10.92
N ASN A 66 -4.95 -8.88 12.12
CA ASN A 66 -4.33 -8.36 13.35
C ASN A 66 -3.76 -6.93 13.21
N ASN A 67 -4.52 -6.05 12.55
CA ASN A 67 -4.13 -4.66 12.29
C ASN A 67 -2.86 -4.50 11.41
N ALA A 68 -2.52 -5.51 10.61
CA ALA A 68 -1.41 -5.48 9.67
C ALA A 68 -1.83 -6.09 8.32
N CYS A 69 -1.10 -5.75 7.26
CA CYS A 69 -1.32 -6.39 5.96
C CYS A 69 -0.61 -7.75 5.92
N SER A 70 -1.37 -8.83 5.74
CA SER A 70 -0.84 -10.20 5.70
C SER A 70 0.09 -10.49 4.52
N ILE A 71 0.09 -9.61 3.51
CA ILE A 71 0.91 -9.72 2.31
C ILE A 71 1.99 -8.62 2.23
N TYR A 72 2.26 -7.92 3.33
CA TYR A 72 3.24 -6.82 3.37
C TYR A 72 4.66 -7.23 2.93
N ASP A 73 5.08 -8.44 3.31
CA ASP A 73 6.40 -8.98 3.01
C ASP A 73 6.46 -9.71 1.66
N ARG A 74 5.37 -9.67 0.88
CA ARG A 74 5.24 -10.41 -0.36
C ARG A 74 5.69 -9.56 -1.55
N PRO A 75 6.28 -10.19 -2.59
CA PRO A 75 6.74 -9.45 -3.77
C PRO A 75 5.59 -8.80 -4.55
N TYR A 76 4.36 -9.29 -4.37
CA TYR A 76 3.13 -8.75 -4.95
C TYR A 76 2.39 -7.82 -3.98
N TYR A 77 3.04 -7.33 -2.93
CA TYR A 77 2.46 -6.28 -2.08
C TYR A 77 2.13 -5.06 -2.95
N PRO A 78 0.87 -4.56 -2.96
CA PRO A 78 0.44 -3.60 -3.97
C PRO A 78 1.30 -2.33 -3.99
N ALA A 79 1.69 -1.87 -5.18
CA ALA A 79 2.47 -0.65 -5.38
C ALA A 79 1.85 0.56 -4.69
N VAL A 80 0.53 0.70 -4.80
CA VAL A 80 -0.25 1.75 -4.12
C VAL A 80 -0.04 1.72 -2.60
N CYS A 81 0.06 0.53 -2.00
CA CYS A 81 0.29 0.41 -0.57
C CYS A 81 1.75 0.65 -0.17
N ARG A 82 2.72 0.30 -1.04
CA ARG A 82 4.16 0.47 -0.80
C ARG A 82 4.57 1.93 -0.64
N GLY A 83 3.99 2.80 -1.47
CA GLY A 83 4.28 4.23 -1.50
C GLY A 83 3.47 5.06 -0.50
N PHE A 84 2.38 4.52 0.02
CA PHE A 84 1.41 5.28 0.80
C PHE A 84 1.96 5.71 2.17
N PRO A 85 1.75 6.95 2.61
CA PRO A 85 0.99 8.04 1.99
C PRO A 85 1.92 9.11 1.37
N TRP A 86 3.09 8.73 0.88
CA TRP A 86 4.08 9.68 0.37
C TRP A 86 4.20 9.70 -1.14
N VAL A 87 4.02 8.54 -1.78
CA VAL A 87 4.17 8.35 -3.21
C VAL A 87 2.85 7.88 -3.77
N ASP A 88 2.38 8.59 -4.77
CA ASP A 88 1.28 8.15 -5.61
C ASP A 88 1.79 7.04 -6.54
N ALA A 89 1.13 5.89 -6.53
CA ALA A 89 1.62 4.73 -7.29
C ALA A 89 1.32 4.79 -8.79
N GLU A 90 0.39 5.65 -9.22
CA GLU A 90 0.11 5.84 -10.65
C GLU A 90 1.16 6.74 -11.30
N THR A 91 1.50 7.85 -10.63
CA THR A 91 2.40 8.87 -11.16
C THR A 91 3.85 8.72 -10.71
N GLY A 92 4.10 7.98 -9.62
CA GLY A 92 5.39 7.95 -8.91
C GLY A 92 5.74 9.29 -8.24
N GLY A 93 4.82 10.27 -8.30
CA GLY A 93 4.96 11.59 -7.71
C GLY A 93 4.60 11.63 -6.23
N PRO A 94 4.68 12.81 -5.59
CA PRO A 94 4.23 12.96 -4.22
C PRO A 94 2.72 12.66 -4.12
N TYR A 95 2.33 11.96 -3.07
CA TYR A 95 0.92 11.77 -2.74
C TYR A 95 0.26 13.13 -2.48
N GLU A 96 -0.78 13.42 -3.26
CA GLU A 96 -1.41 14.75 -3.34
C GLU A 96 -2.60 14.93 -2.39
N PHE A 97 -3.13 13.85 -1.82
CA PHE A 97 -4.27 13.91 -0.90
C PHE A 97 -3.84 14.18 0.55
N ASP A 98 -4.83 14.41 1.40
CA ASP A 98 -4.62 14.68 2.82
C ASP A 98 -3.88 13.53 3.51
N ARG A 99 -2.68 13.84 4.03
CA ARG A 99 -1.81 12.91 4.72
C ARG A 99 -2.27 12.64 6.15
N THR A 100 -3.15 13.47 6.72
CA THR A 100 -3.74 13.23 8.06
C THR A 100 -4.58 11.96 8.13
N ILE A 101 -4.84 11.30 7.00
CA ILE A 101 -5.34 9.92 6.92
C ILE A 101 -4.47 8.93 7.71
N CYS A 102 -3.22 9.27 8.02
CA CYS A 102 -2.39 8.57 9.00
C CYS A 102 -2.21 9.45 10.25
N PRO A 103 -2.93 9.16 11.36
CA PRO A 103 -2.92 9.97 12.58
C PRO A 103 -1.53 10.17 13.20
N GLU A 104 -0.58 9.30 12.88
CA GLU A 104 0.83 9.39 13.26
C GLU A 104 1.43 10.73 12.85
N PHE A 105 1.03 11.30 11.71
CA PHE A 105 1.51 12.62 11.28
C PHE A 105 0.96 13.78 12.11
N LEU A 106 -0.20 13.62 12.73
CA LEU A 106 -0.70 14.61 13.70
C LEU A 106 0.06 14.53 15.02
N ARG A 107 0.49 13.32 15.41
CA ARG A 107 1.23 13.08 16.67
C ARG A 107 2.72 13.36 16.54
N GLN A 108 3.29 13.15 15.35
CA GLN A 108 4.72 13.28 15.03
C GLN A 108 4.88 13.94 13.64
N PRO A 109 4.77 15.28 13.55
CA PRO A 109 4.87 16.02 12.29
C PRO A 109 6.20 15.81 11.54
N GLU A 110 7.25 15.43 12.25
CA GLU A 110 8.56 15.09 11.70
C GLU A 110 8.51 13.89 10.72
N LEU A 111 7.55 12.97 10.88
CA LEU A 111 7.37 11.82 10.00
C LEU A 111 6.89 12.21 8.59
N VAL A 112 6.29 13.40 8.43
CA VAL A 112 5.86 13.93 7.13
C VAL A 112 7.06 14.23 6.22
N GLN A 113 8.22 14.55 6.81
CA GLN A 113 9.45 14.90 6.10
C GLN A 113 10.26 13.66 5.68
N ILE A 114 9.97 12.50 6.28
CA ILE A 114 10.63 11.23 5.94
C ILE A 114 10.03 10.72 4.63
N HIS A 115 10.70 10.99 3.52
CA HIS A 115 10.38 10.36 2.23
C HIS A 115 11.26 9.13 2.04
N PRO A 116 10.80 7.90 2.35
CA PRO A 116 11.62 6.69 2.22
C PRO A 116 12.07 6.40 0.78
N PHE A 117 11.45 7.04 -0.22
CA PHE A 117 11.79 6.88 -1.64
C PHE A 117 12.66 8.02 -2.21
N ARG A 118 13.04 9.03 -1.42
CA ARG A 118 13.92 10.13 -1.88
C ARG A 118 15.41 9.80 -1.84
N THR A 119 15.81 8.63 -1.36
CA THR A 119 17.23 8.22 -1.26
C THR A 119 17.82 7.68 -2.56
N ALA A 120 17.13 7.77 -3.69
CA ALA A 120 17.74 7.63 -5.02
C ALA A 120 18.01 9.02 -5.61
N THR A 121 18.85 9.82 -4.95
CA THR A 121 19.59 10.86 -5.69
C THR A 121 20.85 10.15 -6.19
N PRO A 122 21.08 9.96 -7.51
CA PRO A 122 22.42 9.69 -7.97
C PRO A 122 23.20 10.97 -7.67
N ASP A 123 24.09 10.91 -6.67
CA ASP A 123 25.13 11.93 -6.51
C ASP A 123 25.91 12.00 -7.82
N ALA A 124 25.64 13.05 -8.59
CA ALA A 124 26.51 13.50 -9.66
C ALA A 124 27.77 14.10 -9.03
N PRO A 125 28.93 13.75 -9.57
CA PRO A 125 29.78 14.79 -10.15
C PRO A 125 29.85 14.69 -11.68
#